data_AF-A0A259HUU8-F1
#
_entry.id   AF-A0A259HUU8-F1
#
_cell.length_a   1.000
_cell.length_b   1.000
_cell.length_c   1.000
_cell.angle_alpha   90.00
_cell.angle_beta   90.00
_cell.angle_gamma   90.00
#
_symmetry.space_group_name_H-M   'P 1'
#
loop_
_entity.id
_entity.type
_entity.pdbx_description
1 polymer ?
#
loop_
_entity_poly.entity_id
_entity_poly.type
_entity_poly.pdbx_seq_one_letter_code
_entity_poly.pdbx_strand_id
1 'polypeptide(L)'
;AEPGKAFFSFLAKTQVMLQYGEQVSDYLCLEKNTDEQADVISIPDFLQQTIEVSKGKIILASGRKYPFLMLPEGNRILPEVLGKIESLVKKGAIIVGNKPSASYSLKNYPACDEEVKTIANRLWNEYYTKSKQQVFNTKAEALAFLSIEPDWKIEQADSAHLVKCIHRTGNSGEVYYIANTHKQLQQITVSFKQTSLQPELWNPENGTISNAPVWYEANGRTFIQINLKDFESVFVVFRKKSNGSIHPVSYTIKEGKAIANVILNQTNQTVMSADAAATFAIKYSDNSTKIASFNKPEKTLLQGVWKVKFMPKLDTAFSLQFDELIDFSKHTSDKVKYFAGTAIYQKSISINPGAINSKNILDLGTLNDIATVKVNGKTVGVLWYPPYTIDISSALHSGENNLEIEVTNNWANRLIGDEQEPADFEWDSDRGVRGRAMKAYPDWFIKNQPRPSKGRKAFTVWYYHRPDSKFQPAGLVGPVQLISQDVITL
;
A
#
# COMPACT_ATOMS: atom_id res chain seq x y z
N ALA A 1 -21.60 -11.12 6.17
CA ALA A 1 -20.32 -10.47 5.90
C ALA A 1 -20.46 -9.40 4.81
N GLU A 2 -19.82 -8.24 5.00
CA GLU A 2 -19.58 -7.22 3.96
C GLU A 2 -18.09 -7.24 3.60
N PRO A 3 -17.57 -8.31 2.95
CA PRO A 3 -16.12 -8.56 2.86
C PRO A 3 -15.35 -7.42 2.17
N GLY A 4 -15.95 -6.74 1.20
CA GLY A 4 -15.33 -5.60 0.52
C GLY A 4 -15.27 -4.31 1.34
N LYS A 5 -16.02 -4.20 2.46
CA LYS A 5 -16.06 -2.98 3.28
C LYS A 5 -14.71 -2.63 3.90
N ALA A 6 -13.89 -3.63 4.22
CA ALA A 6 -12.56 -3.40 4.77
C ALA A 6 -11.68 -2.62 3.80
N PHE A 7 -11.68 -3.00 2.51
CA PHE A 7 -10.96 -2.28 1.46
C PHE A 7 -11.48 -0.85 1.28
N PHE A 8 -12.80 -0.64 1.22
CA PHE A 8 -13.36 0.71 1.11
C PHE A 8 -13.11 1.56 2.35
N SER A 9 -13.06 0.95 3.54
CA SER A 9 -12.73 1.66 4.79
C SER A 9 -11.26 2.11 4.81
N PHE A 10 -10.35 1.25 4.36
CA PHE A 10 -8.95 1.60 4.12
C PHE A 10 -8.84 2.76 3.11
N LEU A 11 -9.50 2.62 1.96
CA LEU A 11 -9.48 3.64 0.91
C LEU A 11 -10.04 4.98 1.41
N ALA A 12 -11.15 4.98 2.14
CA ALA A 12 -11.75 6.18 2.69
C ALA A 12 -10.81 6.90 3.68
N LYS A 13 -10.22 6.18 4.64
CA LYS A 13 -9.26 6.76 5.59
C LYS A 13 -8.04 7.33 4.87
N THR A 14 -7.49 6.57 3.92
CA THR A 14 -6.35 7.00 3.11
C THR A 14 -6.69 8.25 2.31
N GLN A 15 -7.84 8.29 1.63
CA GLN A 15 -8.26 9.44 0.83
C GLN A 15 -8.53 10.69 1.69
N VAL A 16 -9.16 10.54 2.87
CA VAL A 16 -9.37 11.66 3.79
C VAL A 16 -8.04 12.29 4.19
N MET A 17 -7.05 11.47 4.57
CA MET A 17 -5.72 11.96 4.92
C MET A 17 -4.98 12.53 3.70
N LEU A 18 -5.15 11.93 2.52
CA LEU A 18 -4.52 12.39 1.28
C LEU A 18 -5.23 13.58 0.60
N GLN A 19 -6.36 14.03 1.12
CA GLN A 19 -7.03 15.27 0.71
C GLN A 19 -6.83 16.41 1.71
N TYR A 20 -6.28 16.11 2.88
CA TYR A 20 -6.00 17.11 3.91
C TYR A 20 -4.98 18.14 3.43
N GLY A 21 -5.31 19.42 3.51
CA GLY A 21 -4.40 20.51 3.17
C GLY A 21 -3.84 20.43 1.74
N GLU A 22 -2.60 20.85 1.56
CA GLU A 22 -1.92 20.86 0.26
C GLU A 22 -0.80 19.83 0.20
N GLN A 23 -0.56 19.27 -0.99
CA GLN A 23 0.64 18.47 -1.21
C GLN A 23 1.88 19.37 -1.21
N VAL A 24 2.91 18.94 -0.49
CA VAL A 24 4.23 19.57 -0.51
C VAL A 24 5.06 18.93 -1.61
N SER A 25 5.61 19.77 -2.49
CA SER A 25 6.46 19.37 -3.60
C SER A 25 7.66 20.31 -3.64
N ASP A 26 8.86 19.73 -3.71
CA ASP A 26 10.13 20.44 -3.69
C ASP A 26 10.45 21.10 -5.04
N TYR A 27 9.92 20.58 -6.15
CA TYR A 27 10.18 21.09 -7.50
C TYR A 27 9.07 20.76 -8.51
N LEU A 28 9.17 21.34 -9.71
CA LEU A 28 8.21 21.13 -10.81
C LEU A 28 8.85 20.28 -11.91
N CYS A 29 8.12 19.29 -12.43
CA CYS A 29 8.49 18.51 -13.61
C CYS A 29 7.58 18.85 -14.79
N LEU A 30 8.18 18.94 -15.98
CA LEU A 30 7.40 18.97 -17.22
C LEU A 30 7.03 17.54 -17.64
N GLU A 31 5.76 17.30 -17.97
CA GLU A 31 5.13 16.03 -18.43
C GLU A 31 5.09 14.87 -17.43
N LYS A 32 6.18 14.59 -16.71
CA LYS A 32 6.30 13.38 -15.90
C LYS A 32 7.13 13.62 -14.64
N ASN A 33 6.60 13.16 -13.50
CA ASN A 33 7.33 13.13 -12.25
C ASN A 33 8.50 12.14 -12.30
N THR A 34 9.63 12.55 -11.73
CA THR A 34 10.80 11.70 -11.53
C THR A 34 10.78 11.01 -10.16
N ASP A 35 10.09 11.59 -9.19
CA ASP A 35 9.83 11.02 -7.87
C ASP A 35 8.59 11.67 -7.22
N GLU A 36 8.34 11.32 -5.97
CA GLU A 36 7.19 11.79 -5.18
C GLU A 36 7.37 13.21 -4.61
N GLN A 37 8.51 13.87 -4.85
CA GLN A 37 8.80 15.23 -4.36
C GLN A 37 8.49 16.30 -5.42
N ALA A 38 7.91 15.91 -6.56
CA ALA A 38 7.62 16.81 -7.67
C ALA A 38 6.11 16.95 -7.93
N ASP A 39 5.73 18.14 -8.39
CA ASP A 39 4.49 18.31 -9.16
C ASP A 39 4.75 18.17 -10.65
N VAL A 40 3.72 17.81 -11.41
CA VAL A 40 3.76 17.79 -12.87
C VAL A 40 3.02 18.98 -13.45
N ILE A 41 3.58 19.58 -14.50
CA ILE A 41 2.86 20.44 -15.43
C ILE A 41 2.86 19.79 -16.82
N SER A 42 1.69 19.69 -17.46
CA SER A 42 1.58 19.19 -18.83
C SER A 42 2.13 20.22 -19.83
N ILE A 43 2.59 19.81 -21.00
CA ILE A 43 3.03 20.69 -22.08
C ILE A 43 1.91 21.67 -22.50
N PRO A 44 0.65 21.23 -22.71
CA PRO A 44 -0.44 22.16 -23.02
C PRO A 44 -0.59 23.24 -21.96
N ASP A 45 -0.62 22.89 -20.67
CA ASP A 45 -0.76 23.86 -19.57
C ASP A 45 0.49 24.73 -19.44
N PHE A 46 1.68 24.14 -19.63
CA PHE A 46 2.95 24.84 -19.61
C PHE A 46 3.00 25.90 -20.70
N LEU A 47 2.51 25.62 -21.90
CA LEU A 47 2.50 26.57 -23.02
C LEU A 47 1.40 27.63 -22.89
N GLN A 48 0.20 27.25 -22.46
CA GLN A 48 -0.98 28.13 -22.45
C GLN A 48 -1.03 29.08 -21.24
N GLN A 49 -0.59 28.64 -20.05
CA GLN A 49 -0.72 29.47 -18.85
C GLN A 49 0.37 30.53 -18.75
N THR A 50 0.05 31.64 -18.07
CA THR A 50 1.06 32.62 -17.65
C THR A 50 1.88 32.03 -16.52
N ILE A 51 3.20 31.94 -16.71
CA ILE A 51 4.17 31.51 -15.70
C ILE A 51 5.01 32.73 -15.33
N GLU A 52 5.01 33.06 -14.04
CA GLU A 52 5.81 34.16 -13.51
C GLU A 52 7.14 33.64 -12.96
N VAL A 53 8.14 34.52 -12.93
CA VAL A 53 9.43 34.25 -12.30
C VAL A 53 9.71 35.37 -11.32
N SER A 54 9.94 35.02 -10.05
CA SER A 54 10.25 35.97 -9.00
C SER A 54 11.30 35.40 -8.07
N LYS A 55 12.39 36.16 -7.86
CA LYS A 55 13.56 35.73 -7.07
C LYS A 55 14.06 34.33 -7.45
N GLY A 56 14.12 34.08 -8.76
CA GLY A 56 14.54 32.79 -9.34
C GLY A 56 13.53 31.66 -9.28
N LYS A 57 12.41 31.82 -8.58
CA LYS A 57 11.36 30.80 -8.46
C LYS A 57 10.34 30.92 -9.57
N ILE A 58 9.87 29.77 -10.04
CA ILE A 58 8.79 29.60 -11.02
C ILE A 58 7.46 29.62 -10.26
N ILE A 59 6.55 30.50 -10.66
CA ILE A 59 5.24 30.66 -10.02
C ILE A 59 4.17 30.33 -11.06
N LEU A 60 3.38 29.30 -10.78
CA LEU A 60 2.26 28.90 -11.63
C LEU A 60 1.03 29.77 -11.37
N ALA A 61 0.04 29.70 -12.26
CA ALA A 61 -1.22 30.45 -12.11
C ALA A 61 -1.98 30.11 -10.82
N SER A 62 -1.75 28.91 -10.26
CA SER A 62 -2.27 28.49 -8.95
C SER A 62 -1.65 29.20 -7.76
N GLY A 63 -0.56 29.96 -7.97
CA GLY A 63 0.24 30.56 -6.90
C GLY A 63 1.31 29.63 -6.32
N ARG A 64 1.35 28.36 -6.72
CA ARG A 64 2.40 27.40 -6.32
C ARG A 64 3.76 27.85 -6.85
N LYS A 65 4.79 27.69 -6.01
CA LYS A 65 6.13 28.24 -6.24
C LYS A 65 7.16 27.12 -6.22
N TYR A 66 7.97 27.06 -7.26
CA TYR A 66 8.98 26.02 -7.42
C TYR A 66 10.37 26.64 -7.60
N PRO A 67 11.39 26.09 -6.96
CA PRO A 67 12.75 26.57 -7.07
C PRO A 67 13.34 26.33 -8.47
N PHE A 68 12.90 25.28 -9.17
CA PHE A 68 13.35 24.96 -10.52
C PHE A 68 12.30 24.14 -11.29
N LEU A 69 12.43 24.10 -12.62
CA LEU A 69 11.70 23.22 -13.52
C LEU A 69 12.62 22.13 -14.05
N MET A 70 12.24 20.88 -13.84
CA MET A 70 12.91 19.70 -14.37
C MET A 70 12.31 19.31 -15.72
N LEU A 71 13.19 19.13 -16.70
CA LEU A 71 12.83 18.71 -18.05
C LEU A 71 12.64 17.18 -18.12
N PRO A 72 11.87 16.68 -19.10
CA PRO A 72 11.70 15.25 -19.30
C PRO A 72 13.05 14.57 -19.59
N GLU A 73 13.16 13.28 -19.24
CA GLU A 73 14.33 12.49 -19.58
C GLU A 73 14.51 12.35 -21.10
N GLY A 74 15.76 12.41 -21.56
CA GLY A 74 16.14 12.29 -22.96
C GLY A 74 16.81 13.54 -23.51
N ASN A 75 16.86 13.64 -24.84
CA ASN A 75 17.50 14.74 -25.57
C ASN A 75 16.56 15.39 -26.60
N ARG A 76 15.25 15.20 -26.48
CA ARG A 76 14.25 15.76 -27.39
C ARG A 76 13.28 16.68 -26.69
N ILE A 77 12.86 17.74 -27.37
CA ILE A 77 11.86 18.68 -26.87
C ILE A 77 11.18 19.45 -28.03
N LEU A 78 9.94 19.90 -27.85
CA LEU A 78 9.29 20.76 -28.86
C LEU A 78 9.94 22.15 -28.91
N PRO A 79 10.14 22.77 -30.10
CA PRO A 79 10.77 24.09 -30.21
C PRO A 79 10.03 25.17 -29.41
N GLU A 80 8.69 25.18 -29.44
CA GLU A 80 7.86 26.13 -28.71
C GLU A 80 7.99 25.99 -27.18
N VAL A 81 8.18 24.77 -26.68
CA VAL A 81 8.42 24.50 -25.26
C VAL A 81 9.79 25.04 -24.86
N LEU A 82 10.83 24.77 -25.66
CA LEU A 82 12.17 25.26 -25.40
C LEU A 82 12.28 26.78 -25.52
N GLY A 83 11.54 27.39 -26.44
CA GLY A 83 11.41 28.84 -26.57
C GLY A 83 10.77 29.47 -25.33
N LYS A 84 9.72 28.85 -24.77
CA LYS A 84 9.12 29.32 -23.52
C LYS A 84 10.08 29.16 -22.33
N ILE A 85 10.80 28.03 -22.25
CA ILE A 85 11.87 27.82 -21.25
C ILE A 85 12.91 28.93 -21.34
N GLU A 86 13.36 29.29 -22.54
CA GLU A 86 14.31 30.38 -22.74
C GLU A 86 13.80 31.72 -22.19
N SER A 87 12.52 32.03 -22.42
CA SER A 87 11.89 33.23 -21.86
C SER A 87 11.89 33.22 -20.33
N LEU A 88 11.64 32.07 -19.70
CA LEU A 88 11.65 31.94 -18.24
C LEU A 88 13.06 32.06 -17.66
N VAL A 89 14.07 31.44 -18.29
CA VAL A 89 15.47 31.54 -17.86
C VAL A 89 15.95 33.00 -17.92
N LYS A 90 15.59 33.75 -18.97
CA LYS A 90 15.89 35.20 -19.07
C LYS A 90 15.29 36.02 -17.94
N LYS A 91 14.19 35.57 -17.34
CA LYS A 91 13.55 36.20 -16.17
C LYS A 91 14.09 35.71 -14.82
N GLY A 92 15.05 34.78 -14.82
CA GLY A 92 15.70 34.27 -13.61
C GLY A 92 15.38 32.82 -13.26
N ALA A 93 14.55 32.10 -14.04
CA ALA A 93 14.16 30.74 -13.69
C ALA A 93 15.35 29.78 -13.75
N ILE A 94 15.29 28.73 -12.93
CA ILE A 94 16.27 27.64 -12.92
C ILE A 94 15.69 26.42 -13.61
N ILE A 95 16.48 25.81 -14.50
CA ILE A 95 16.09 24.65 -15.30
C ILE A 95 17.06 23.50 -15.03
N VAL A 96 16.51 22.29 -14.93
CA VAL A 96 17.28 21.07 -14.69
C VAL A 96 16.99 20.05 -15.76
N GLY A 97 18.02 19.59 -16.46
CA GLY A 97 17.89 18.52 -17.45
C GLY A 97 19.07 18.50 -18.42
N ASN A 98 19.13 17.44 -19.23
CA ASN A 98 20.15 17.35 -20.28
C ASN A 98 19.86 18.32 -21.42
N LYS A 99 20.92 18.78 -22.09
CA LYS A 99 20.82 19.62 -23.28
C LYS A 99 20.08 18.87 -24.40
N PRO A 100 18.92 19.38 -24.88
CA PRO A 100 18.23 18.76 -25.99
C PRO A 100 18.97 19.00 -27.31
N SER A 101 18.89 18.03 -28.23
CA SER A 101 19.55 18.04 -29.53
C SER A 101 18.60 17.90 -30.72
N ALA A 102 17.32 17.58 -30.50
CA ALA A 102 16.32 17.38 -31.56
C ALA A 102 14.88 17.59 -31.05
N SER A 103 13.90 17.54 -31.96
CA SER A 103 12.48 17.62 -31.63
C SER A 103 11.77 16.26 -31.58
N TYR A 104 10.64 16.22 -30.87
CA TYR A 104 9.62 15.16 -31.01
C TYR A 104 8.72 15.37 -32.25
N SER A 105 8.70 16.59 -32.80
CA SER A 105 7.84 16.97 -33.90
C SER A 105 8.31 16.40 -35.24
N LEU A 106 7.38 15.94 -36.07
CA LEU A 106 7.60 15.71 -37.51
C LEU A 106 7.20 16.94 -38.34
N LYS A 107 6.56 17.94 -37.73
CA LYS A 107 6.19 19.19 -38.38
C LYS A 107 7.45 20.04 -38.56
N ASN A 108 7.68 20.48 -39.80
CA ASN A 108 8.81 21.32 -40.21
C ASN A 108 10.19 20.64 -40.07
N TYR A 109 10.26 19.32 -40.26
CA TYR A 109 11.53 18.60 -40.30
C TYR A 109 12.32 18.92 -41.59
N PRO A 110 13.66 19.10 -41.54
CA PRO A 110 14.55 19.03 -40.38
C PRO A 110 14.73 20.35 -39.61
N ALA A 111 14.09 21.45 -40.06
CA ALA A 111 14.29 22.78 -39.47
C ALA A 111 13.93 22.84 -37.97
N CYS A 112 12.95 22.04 -37.50
CA CYS A 112 12.62 21.93 -36.09
C CYS A 112 13.80 21.46 -35.22
N ASP A 113 14.67 20.58 -35.74
CA ASP A 113 15.85 20.10 -35.00
C ASP A 113 16.91 21.19 -34.92
N GLU A 114 17.10 21.97 -35.99
CA GLU A 114 18.04 23.09 -35.99
C GLU A 114 17.59 24.24 -35.08
N GLU A 115 16.28 24.49 -34.97
CA GLU A 115 15.72 25.44 -34.02
C GLU A 115 16.00 25.01 -32.56
N VAL A 116 15.74 23.73 -32.23
CA VAL A 116 16.05 23.18 -30.89
C VAL A 116 17.54 23.32 -30.59
N LYS A 117 18.43 22.92 -31.51
CA LYS A 117 19.88 23.05 -31.31
C LYS A 117 20.29 24.51 -31.09
N THR A 118 19.73 25.44 -31.84
CA THR A 118 20.04 26.87 -31.74
C THR A 118 19.66 27.44 -30.38
N ILE A 119 18.43 27.15 -29.90
CA ILE A 119 17.98 27.62 -28.58
C ILE A 119 18.77 26.91 -27.47
N ALA A 120 18.96 25.60 -27.56
CA ALA A 120 19.70 24.80 -26.57
C ALA A 120 21.17 25.24 -26.46
N ASN A 121 21.84 25.56 -27.57
CA ASN A 121 23.20 26.08 -27.57
C ASN A 121 23.29 27.40 -26.80
N ARG A 122 22.36 28.33 -27.02
CA ARG A 122 22.34 29.59 -26.28
C ARG A 122 22.13 29.35 -24.79
N LEU A 123 21.11 28.55 -24.43
CA LEU A 123 20.80 28.25 -23.03
C LEU A 123 21.97 27.60 -22.29
N TRP A 124 22.54 26.52 -22.82
CA TRP A 124 23.61 25.81 -22.13
C TRP A 124 24.96 26.53 -22.20
N ASN A 125 25.27 27.28 -23.26
CA ASN A 125 26.54 28.01 -23.30
C ASN A 125 26.55 29.22 -22.37
N GLU A 126 25.40 29.87 -22.17
CA GLU A 126 25.30 31.09 -21.38
C GLU A 126 24.96 30.82 -19.91
N TYR A 127 24.03 29.91 -19.63
CA TYR A 127 23.41 29.76 -18.31
C TYR A 127 23.86 28.52 -17.52
N TYR A 128 24.62 27.60 -18.13
CA TYR A 128 25.30 26.51 -17.43
C TYR A 128 26.62 26.96 -16.78
N THR A 129 27.09 28.16 -17.09
CA THR A 129 28.36 28.70 -16.61
C THR A 129 28.26 29.13 -15.14
N LYS A 130 29.40 29.13 -14.42
CA LYS A 130 29.45 29.54 -13.00
C LYS A 130 28.99 31.00 -12.75
N SER A 131 29.01 31.87 -13.76
CA SER A 131 28.67 33.28 -13.60
C SER A 131 27.16 33.55 -13.57
N LYS A 132 26.35 32.72 -14.24
CA LYS A 132 24.89 32.82 -14.21
C LYS A 132 24.23 31.65 -13.48
N GLN A 133 24.71 30.43 -13.74
CA GLN A 133 24.34 29.18 -13.08
C GLN A 133 22.83 29.00 -12.86
N GLN A 134 22.07 29.04 -13.95
CA GLN A 134 20.60 28.81 -13.97
C GLN A 134 20.19 27.51 -14.65
N VAL A 135 21.13 26.84 -15.35
CA VAL A 135 20.88 25.56 -16.01
C VAL A 135 21.78 24.51 -15.37
N PHE A 136 21.19 23.37 -14.99
CA PHE A 136 21.87 22.24 -14.37
C PHE A 136 21.57 20.96 -15.15
N ASN A 137 22.48 20.00 -15.15
CA ASN A 137 22.25 18.73 -15.83
C ASN A 137 21.49 17.76 -14.93
N THR A 138 21.73 17.81 -13.61
CA THR A 138 21.15 16.86 -12.66
C THR A 138 20.39 17.55 -11.52
N LYS A 139 19.37 16.87 -11.00
CA LYS A 139 18.63 17.29 -9.81
C LYS A 139 19.56 17.50 -8.61
N ALA A 140 20.54 16.63 -8.43
CA ALA A 140 21.49 16.72 -7.32
C ALA A 140 22.31 18.03 -7.36
N GLU A 141 22.77 18.46 -8.54
CA GLU A 141 23.49 19.73 -8.70
C GLU A 141 22.61 20.93 -8.34
N ALA A 142 21.36 20.94 -8.82
CA ALA A 142 20.43 22.03 -8.56
C ALA A 142 20.05 22.13 -7.07
N LEU A 143 19.77 21.00 -6.42
CA LEU A 143 19.48 20.95 -4.98
C LEU A 143 20.67 21.46 -4.15
N ALA A 144 21.89 21.04 -4.50
CA ALA A 144 23.10 21.48 -3.82
C ALA A 144 23.36 22.98 -3.99
N PHE A 145 23.19 23.51 -5.22
CA PHE A 145 23.35 24.93 -5.51
C PHE A 145 22.35 25.80 -4.74
N LEU A 146 21.11 25.32 -4.62
CA LEU A 146 20.04 26.05 -3.95
C LEU A 146 20.00 25.82 -2.44
N SER A 147 20.90 24.99 -1.89
CA SER A 147 20.88 24.55 -0.50
C SER A 147 19.52 23.99 -0.07
N ILE A 148 18.85 23.28 -0.99
CA ILE A 148 17.57 22.64 -0.74
C ILE A 148 17.85 21.21 -0.31
N GLU A 149 17.68 20.97 0.99
CA GLU A 149 17.61 19.61 1.50
C GLU A 149 16.23 19.00 1.21
N PRO A 150 16.11 17.67 1.01
CA PRO A 150 14.81 17.02 0.87
C PRO A 150 13.94 17.16 2.12
N ASP A 151 12.65 17.39 1.93
CA ASP A 151 11.66 17.43 3.03
C ASP A 151 11.66 16.13 3.85
N TRP A 152 11.71 14.99 3.17
CA TRP A 152 11.89 13.68 3.79
C TRP A 152 12.95 12.86 3.04
N LYS A 153 13.55 11.89 3.73
CA LYS A 153 14.55 10.98 3.15
C LYS A 153 14.48 9.60 3.77
N ILE A 154 14.59 8.57 2.94
CA ILE A 154 14.88 7.20 3.41
C ILE A 154 16.38 7.12 3.67
N GLU A 155 16.76 7.09 4.95
CA GLU A 155 18.16 7.07 5.40
C GLU A 155 18.73 5.65 5.38
N GLN A 156 17.88 4.67 5.70
CA GLN A 156 18.23 3.26 5.71
C GLN A 156 17.02 2.46 5.20
N ALA A 157 17.26 1.53 4.29
CA ALA A 157 16.29 0.53 3.83
C ALA A 157 17.05 -0.57 3.08
N ASP A 158 16.54 -1.81 3.12
CA ASP A 158 17.06 -2.89 2.27
C ASP A 158 16.84 -2.57 0.78
N SER A 159 15.72 -1.90 0.45
CA SER A 159 15.36 -1.54 -0.93
C SER A 159 14.55 -0.24 -0.97
N ALA A 160 15.23 0.91 -0.81
CA ALA A 160 14.59 2.22 -0.75
C ALA A 160 13.64 2.55 -1.92
N HIS A 161 13.93 2.05 -3.13
CA HIS A 161 13.10 2.29 -4.32
C HIS A 161 11.70 1.63 -4.25
N LEU A 162 11.52 0.66 -3.35
CA LEU A 162 10.24 -0.02 -3.10
C LEU A 162 9.35 0.73 -2.10
N VAL A 163 9.86 1.77 -1.45
CA VAL A 163 9.11 2.59 -0.50
C VAL A 163 8.83 3.96 -1.10
N LYS A 164 7.57 4.35 -1.10
CA LYS A 164 7.12 5.66 -1.58
C LYS A 164 6.66 6.51 -0.41
N CYS A 165 6.90 7.81 -0.49
CA CYS A 165 6.45 8.77 0.52
C CYS A 165 5.89 10.01 -0.16
N ILE A 166 4.71 10.47 0.27
CA ILE A 166 4.14 11.76 -0.13
C ILE A 166 3.83 12.58 1.11
N HIS A 167 3.97 13.91 1.01
CA HIS A 167 3.74 14.82 2.13
C HIS A 167 2.57 15.76 1.85
N ARG A 168 1.70 15.93 2.86
CA ARG A 168 0.66 16.94 2.91
C ARG A 168 0.82 17.83 4.13
N THR A 169 0.71 19.14 3.92
CA THR A 169 0.77 20.17 4.96
C THR A 169 -0.59 20.83 5.15
N GLY A 170 -0.91 21.21 6.38
CA GLY A 170 -2.13 21.95 6.67
C GLY A 170 -2.14 22.53 8.09
N ASN A 171 -3.22 23.23 8.44
CA ASN A 171 -3.33 24.01 9.69
C ASN A 171 -3.16 23.19 10.99
N SER A 172 -3.42 21.89 10.94
CA SER A 172 -3.36 20.98 12.08
C SER A 172 -2.07 20.16 12.15
N GLY A 173 -1.10 20.41 11.27
CA GLY A 173 0.18 19.71 11.22
C GLY A 173 0.49 19.05 9.88
N GLU A 174 1.57 18.29 9.88
CA GLU A 174 2.21 17.68 8.71
C GLU A 174 1.87 16.19 8.64
N VAL A 175 1.58 15.68 7.44
CA VAL A 175 1.11 14.31 7.19
C VAL A 175 1.92 13.68 6.08
N TYR A 176 2.74 12.68 6.41
CA TYR A 176 3.50 11.90 5.45
C TYR A 176 2.85 10.53 5.26
N TYR A 177 2.51 10.16 4.03
CA TYR A 177 2.02 8.82 3.70
C TYR A 177 3.15 7.98 3.14
N ILE A 178 3.50 6.90 3.82
CA ILE A 178 4.60 6.01 3.46
C ILE A 178 4.02 4.65 3.10
N ALA A 179 4.37 4.14 1.92
CA ALA A 179 3.84 2.88 1.42
C ALA A 179 4.98 1.97 0.92
N ASN A 180 4.98 0.73 1.37
CA ASN A 180 5.70 -0.35 0.73
C ASN A 180 4.95 -0.74 -0.55
N THR A 181 5.63 -0.75 -1.69
CA THR A 181 5.04 -1.11 -2.99
C THR A 181 5.39 -2.54 -3.42
N HIS A 182 5.89 -3.34 -2.47
CA HIS A 182 6.37 -4.69 -2.72
C HIS A 182 5.90 -5.68 -1.65
N LYS A 183 6.00 -6.97 -1.98
CA LYS A 183 5.69 -8.10 -1.08
C LYS A 183 6.76 -8.36 -0.01
N GLN A 184 7.91 -7.70 -0.09
CA GLN A 184 8.98 -7.92 0.88
C GLN A 184 8.84 -6.89 1.98
N LEU A 185 8.90 -7.34 3.24
CA LEU A 185 9.00 -6.46 4.39
C LEU A 185 10.16 -5.47 4.21
N GLN A 186 9.91 -4.21 4.53
CA GLN A 186 10.89 -3.13 4.48
C GLN A 186 11.13 -2.62 5.90
N GLN A 187 12.35 -2.80 6.41
CA GLN A 187 12.81 -2.14 7.64
C GLN A 187 13.48 -0.84 7.25
N ILE A 188 12.86 0.29 7.58
CA ILE A 188 13.30 1.59 7.11
C ILE A 188 13.57 2.54 8.27
N THR A 189 14.56 3.40 8.09
CA THR A 189 14.70 4.64 8.86
C THR A 189 14.40 5.81 7.93
N VAL A 190 13.39 6.60 8.26
CA VAL A 190 12.99 7.78 7.48
C VAL A 190 13.24 9.02 8.32
N SER A 191 13.82 10.05 7.71
CA SER A 191 14.04 11.35 8.34
C SER A 191 13.13 12.41 7.73
N PHE A 192 12.60 13.31 8.55
CA PHE A 192 11.66 14.37 8.17
C PHE A 192 12.19 15.71 8.66
N LYS A 193 11.97 16.80 7.90
CA LYS A 193 12.27 18.18 8.31
C LYS A 193 11.31 18.73 9.38
N GLN A 194 11.05 17.93 10.40
CA GLN A 194 10.18 18.25 11.52
C GLN A 194 11.00 18.12 12.81
N THR A 195 10.82 19.05 13.74
CA THR A 195 11.57 19.10 15.01
C THR A 195 10.67 19.54 16.15
N SER A 196 10.99 19.16 17.38
CA SER A 196 10.25 19.46 18.60
C SER A 196 8.79 18.95 18.62
N LEU A 197 8.47 17.99 17.74
CA LEU A 197 7.13 17.40 17.58
C LEU A 197 7.18 15.90 17.89
N GLN A 198 6.13 15.40 18.53
CA GLN A 198 5.93 13.97 18.73
C GLN A 198 5.43 13.35 17.41
N PRO A 199 6.21 12.47 16.75
CA PRO A 199 5.70 11.71 15.62
C PRO A 199 4.61 10.73 16.08
N GLU A 200 3.51 10.67 15.32
CA GLU A 200 2.45 9.69 15.45
C GLU A 200 2.43 8.75 14.22
N LEU A 201 2.13 7.47 14.42
CA LEU A 201 1.88 6.49 13.37
C LEU A 201 0.37 6.21 13.31
N TRP A 202 -0.25 6.51 12.18
CA TRP A 202 -1.67 6.26 11.95
C TRP A 202 -1.80 5.17 10.89
N ASN A 203 -2.36 4.02 11.27
CA ASN A 203 -2.54 2.88 10.38
C ASN A 203 -3.89 2.97 9.66
N PRO A 204 -3.95 3.16 8.34
CA PRO A 204 -5.20 3.30 7.60
C PRO A 204 -6.02 2.01 7.51
N GLU A 205 -5.44 0.83 7.70
CA GLU A 205 -6.17 -0.43 7.59
C GLU A 205 -7.11 -0.61 8.79
N ASN A 206 -6.55 -0.53 10.00
CA ASN A 206 -7.31 -0.74 11.23
C ASN A 206 -7.77 0.57 11.89
N GLY A 207 -7.23 1.73 11.50
CA GLY A 207 -7.55 3.03 12.08
C GLY A 207 -6.85 3.33 13.42
N THR A 208 -5.88 2.51 13.83
CA THR A 208 -5.10 2.73 15.06
C THR A 208 -4.24 3.97 14.91
N ILE A 209 -4.21 4.78 15.97
CA ILE A 209 -3.34 5.95 16.10
C ILE A 209 -2.47 5.74 17.33
N SER A 210 -1.16 5.78 17.16
CA SER A 210 -0.20 5.70 18.27
C SER A 210 0.93 6.68 18.08
N ASN A 211 1.69 6.98 19.14
CA ASN A 211 3.00 7.64 18.96
C ASN A 211 3.95 6.70 18.20
N ALA A 212 4.97 7.25 17.54
CA ALA A 212 6.05 6.43 17.03
C ALA A 212 6.90 5.92 18.22
N PRO A 213 7.16 4.61 18.32
CA PRO A 213 7.85 4.04 19.48
C PRO A 213 9.36 4.24 19.45
N VAL A 214 9.96 4.35 18.26
CA VAL A 214 11.41 4.43 18.08
C VAL A 214 11.75 5.60 17.15
N TRP A 215 12.26 6.68 17.74
CA TRP A 215 12.57 7.90 16.99
C TRP A 215 13.62 8.76 17.72
N TYR A 216 14.26 9.67 17.00
CA TYR A 216 15.19 10.66 17.58
C TYR A 216 15.28 11.93 16.74
N GLU A 217 15.77 13.02 17.33
CA GLU A 217 16.09 14.24 16.60
C GLU A 217 17.60 14.42 16.45
N ALA A 218 18.04 14.75 15.24
CA ALA A 218 19.43 15.12 14.95
C ALA A 218 19.48 16.02 13.73
N ASN A 219 20.42 16.97 13.69
CA ASN A 219 20.66 17.84 12.54
C ASN A 219 19.40 18.54 11.99
N GLY A 220 18.50 18.97 12.88
CA GLY A 220 17.25 19.64 12.49
C GLY A 220 16.20 18.72 11.84
N ARG A 221 16.30 17.40 12.03
CA ARG A 221 15.37 16.40 11.49
C ARG A 221 14.92 15.41 12.55
N THR A 222 13.72 14.86 12.38
CA THR A 222 13.22 13.73 13.15
C THR A 222 13.42 12.45 12.35
N PHE A 223 14.07 11.45 12.94
CA PHE A 223 14.31 10.13 12.37
C PHE A 223 13.38 9.11 13.04
N ILE A 224 12.75 8.25 12.26
CA ILE A 224 11.80 7.25 12.74
C ILE A 224 12.14 5.90 12.13
N GLN A 225 12.22 4.86 12.97
CA GLN A 225 12.33 3.47 12.51
C GLN A 225 10.93 2.87 12.32
N ILE A 226 10.66 2.35 11.12
CA ILE A 226 9.36 1.79 10.73
C ILE A 226 9.61 0.44 10.04
N ASN A 227 8.80 -0.56 10.40
CA ASN A 227 8.70 -1.79 9.62
C ASN A 227 7.40 -1.74 8.82
N LEU A 228 7.49 -1.90 7.51
CA LEU A 228 6.33 -2.01 6.62
C LEU A 228 6.29 -3.44 6.08
N LYS A 229 5.20 -4.17 6.37
CA LYS A 229 4.92 -5.49 5.79
C LYS A 229 4.56 -5.37 4.31
N ASP A 230 4.25 -6.50 3.70
CA ASP A 230 3.81 -6.64 2.31
C ASP A 230 2.75 -5.60 1.95
N PHE A 231 3.06 -4.71 1.02
CA PHE A 231 2.15 -3.64 0.58
C PHE A 231 1.57 -2.74 1.70
N GLU A 232 2.14 -2.80 2.91
CA GLU A 232 1.65 -2.03 4.05
C GLU A 232 1.94 -0.56 3.85
N SER A 233 1.04 0.27 4.35
CA SER A 233 1.22 1.71 4.38
C SER A 233 0.86 2.31 5.74
N VAL A 234 1.47 3.43 6.06
CA VAL A 234 1.30 4.14 7.32
C VAL A 234 1.36 5.64 7.07
N PHE A 235 0.61 6.40 7.86
CA PHE A 235 0.81 7.84 7.95
C PHE A 235 1.72 8.17 9.13
N VAL A 236 2.75 8.97 8.88
CA VAL A 236 3.53 9.64 9.93
C VAL A 236 2.98 11.06 10.07
N VAL A 237 2.46 11.39 11.25
CA VAL A 237 1.78 12.67 11.50
C VAL A 237 2.52 13.47 12.57
N PHE A 238 2.81 14.73 12.28
CA PHE A 238 3.46 15.68 13.20
C PHE A 238 2.50 16.83 13.51
N ARG A 239 1.92 16.83 14.71
CA ARG A 239 0.92 17.83 15.12
C ARG A 239 0.95 18.25 16.59
N LYS A 240 1.64 17.47 17.43
CA LYS A 240 1.73 17.70 18.88
C LYS A 240 3.19 17.93 19.24
N LYS A 241 3.44 18.79 20.22
CA LYS A 241 4.77 18.92 20.82
C LYS A 241 5.19 17.62 21.50
N SER A 242 6.46 17.30 21.42
CA SER A 242 7.04 16.24 22.25
C SER A 242 6.99 16.65 23.72
N ASN A 243 6.66 15.72 24.60
CA ASN A 243 6.61 15.95 26.05
C ASN A 243 7.96 15.63 26.74
N GLY A 244 8.99 15.28 25.97
CA GLY A 244 10.32 14.96 26.49
C GLY A 244 10.41 13.67 27.30
N SER A 245 9.41 12.77 27.21
CA SER A 245 9.45 11.48 27.92
C SER A 245 10.60 10.62 27.40
N ILE A 246 11.20 9.82 28.29
CA ILE A 246 12.22 8.84 27.90
C ILE A 246 11.60 7.83 26.94
N HIS A 247 12.22 7.64 25.78
CA HIS A 247 11.75 6.73 24.74
C HIS A 247 12.93 6.04 24.04
N PRO A 248 12.71 4.88 23.41
CA PRO A 248 13.70 4.27 22.52
C PRO A 248 14.06 5.17 21.35
N VAL A 249 15.35 5.33 21.08
CA VAL A 249 15.87 6.08 19.93
C VAL A 249 16.37 5.17 18.81
N SER A 250 16.79 3.95 19.16
CA SER A 250 17.25 2.94 18.22
C SER A 250 17.29 1.59 18.90
N TYR A 251 17.20 0.51 18.13
CA TYR A 251 17.59 -0.82 18.58
C TYR A 251 18.55 -1.45 17.58
N THR A 252 19.44 -2.29 18.08
CA THR A 252 20.37 -3.08 17.26
C THR A 252 20.36 -4.53 17.70
N ILE A 253 20.47 -5.45 16.76
CA ILE A 253 20.60 -6.88 17.07
C ILE A 253 22.02 -7.16 17.57
N LYS A 254 22.12 -7.78 18.74
CA LYS A 254 23.39 -8.23 19.34
C LYS A 254 23.68 -9.68 18.99
N GLU A 255 22.63 -10.51 19.00
CA GLU A 255 22.72 -11.95 18.72
C GLU A 255 21.47 -12.43 17.99
N GLY A 256 21.64 -13.41 17.10
CA GLY A 256 20.55 -13.99 16.31
C GLY A 256 20.25 -13.22 15.02
N LYS A 257 19.14 -13.60 14.38
CA LYS A 257 18.59 -12.93 13.19
C LYS A 257 17.07 -12.92 13.31
N ALA A 258 16.52 -11.76 13.63
CA ALA A 258 15.09 -11.57 13.85
C ALA A 258 14.65 -10.17 13.43
N ILE A 259 13.37 -10.05 13.07
CA ILE A 259 12.67 -8.79 12.85
C ILE A 259 11.98 -8.44 14.17
N ALA A 260 12.44 -7.36 14.81
CA ALA A 260 11.76 -6.80 15.96
C ALA A 260 10.54 -6.00 15.52
N ASN A 261 9.44 -6.13 16.26
CA ASN A 261 8.26 -5.28 16.13
C ASN A 261 8.08 -4.47 17.42
N VAL A 262 8.30 -3.16 17.34
CA VAL A 262 8.14 -2.24 18.47
C VAL A 262 6.88 -1.42 18.25
N ILE A 263 5.98 -1.41 19.24
CA ILE A 263 4.70 -0.68 19.19
C ILE A 263 4.39 -0.06 20.55
N LEU A 264 3.43 0.86 20.61
CA LEU A 264 2.76 1.17 21.87
C LEU A 264 1.57 0.20 22.05
N ASN A 265 1.45 -0.39 23.23
CA ASN A 265 0.29 -1.21 23.58
C ASN A 265 -0.92 -0.31 23.97
N GLN A 266 -2.04 -0.94 24.36
CA GLN A 266 -3.27 -0.23 24.74
C GLN A 266 -3.13 0.67 25.98
N THR A 267 -2.11 0.45 26.81
CA THR A 267 -1.78 1.27 28.00
C THR A 267 -0.72 2.33 27.71
N ASN A 268 -0.41 2.59 26.43
CA ASN A 268 0.63 3.52 25.97
C ASN A 268 2.06 3.17 26.45
N GLN A 269 2.32 1.91 26.75
CA GLN A 269 3.67 1.43 27.05
C GLN A 269 4.32 0.92 25.77
N THR A 270 5.60 1.28 25.57
CA THR A 270 6.37 0.75 24.46
C THR A 270 6.67 -0.72 24.73
N VAL A 271 6.31 -1.59 23.81
CA VAL A 271 6.56 -3.03 23.88
C VAL A 271 7.27 -3.50 22.63
N MET A 272 8.17 -4.46 22.79
CA MET A 272 8.88 -5.11 21.70
C MET A 272 8.53 -6.59 21.66
N SER A 273 8.32 -7.12 20.46
CA SER A 273 8.26 -8.56 20.17
C SER A 273 9.22 -8.90 19.04
N ALA A 274 9.55 -10.18 18.85
CA ALA A 274 10.44 -10.64 17.78
C ALA A 274 9.86 -11.89 17.09
N ASP A 275 10.16 -12.05 15.79
CA ASP A 275 9.70 -13.20 14.99
C ASP A 275 10.63 -14.43 15.05
N ALA A 276 11.77 -14.30 15.72
CA ALA A 276 12.75 -15.35 15.95
C ALA A 276 13.53 -15.09 17.24
N ALA A 277 14.31 -16.09 17.68
CA ALA A 277 15.19 -15.94 18.82
C ALA A 277 16.29 -14.91 18.52
N ALA A 278 16.39 -13.88 19.35
CA ALA A 278 17.38 -12.82 19.20
C ALA A 278 17.55 -12.01 20.49
N THR A 279 18.71 -11.37 20.61
CA THR A 279 18.99 -10.39 21.67
C THR A 279 19.17 -9.01 21.03
N PHE A 280 18.47 -8.01 21.53
CA PHE A 280 18.53 -6.62 21.08
C PHE A 280 19.14 -5.73 22.16
N ALA A 281 19.93 -4.74 21.73
CA ALA A 281 20.31 -3.59 22.55
C ALA A 281 19.46 -2.39 22.12
N ILE A 282 18.66 -1.88 23.05
CA ILE A 282 17.79 -0.73 22.87
C ILE A 282 18.45 0.48 23.53
N LYS A 283 18.76 1.51 22.75
CA LYS A 283 19.25 2.79 23.24
C LYS A 283 18.06 3.72 23.48
N TYR A 284 18.08 4.47 24.58
CA TYR A 284 17.05 5.43 24.93
C TYR A 284 17.54 6.87 24.81
N SER A 285 16.59 7.81 24.83
CA SER A 285 16.85 9.25 24.70
C SER A 285 17.66 9.84 25.86
N ASP A 286 17.72 9.19 27.02
CA ASP A 286 18.56 9.56 28.16
C ASP A 286 19.97 8.93 28.11
N ASN A 287 20.32 8.31 26.97
CA ASN A 287 21.55 7.53 26.74
C ASN A 287 21.66 6.22 27.53
N SER A 288 20.64 5.82 28.28
CA SER A 288 20.60 4.48 28.86
C SER A 288 20.46 3.41 27.76
N THR A 289 20.85 2.18 28.10
CA THR A 289 20.72 1.02 27.21
C THR A 289 20.07 -0.14 27.96
N LYS A 290 19.08 -0.77 27.34
CA LYS A 290 18.43 -2.00 27.83
C LYS A 290 18.73 -3.15 26.89
N ILE A 291 18.98 -4.32 27.46
CA ILE A 291 19.10 -5.57 26.70
C ILE A 291 17.77 -6.32 26.80
N ALA A 292 17.24 -6.76 25.66
CA ALA A 292 16.03 -7.56 25.58
C ALA A 292 16.31 -8.83 24.78
N SER A 293 16.10 -9.99 25.38
CA SER A 293 16.29 -11.30 24.75
C SER A 293 14.95 -11.97 24.54
N PHE A 294 14.75 -12.52 23.34
CA PHE A 294 13.52 -13.16 22.90
C PHE A 294 13.80 -14.62 22.59
N ASN A 295 12.89 -15.49 23.01
CA ASN A 295 12.93 -16.90 22.62
C ASN A 295 12.37 -17.10 21.20
N LYS A 296 12.63 -18.28 20.64
CA LYS A 296 12.01 -18.69 19.38
C LYS A 296 10.48 -18.74 19.57
N PRO A 297 9.68 -18.10 18.69
CA PRO A 297 8.23 -18.18 18.80
C PRO A 297 7.71 -19.62 18.77
N GLU A 298 6.76 -19.92 19.64
CA GLU A 298 6.07 -21.21 19.66
C GLU A 298 5.00 -21.21 18.55
N LYS A 299 4.98 -22.27 17.74
CA LYS A 299 4.00 -22.44 16.66
C LYS A 299 3.15 -23.66 16.93
N THR A 300 1.85 -23.46 17.11
CA THR A 300 0.88 -24.52 17.35
C THR A 300 -0.04 -24.64 16.13
N LEU A 301 0.01 -25.78 15.45
CA LEU A 301 -0.88 -26.06 14.31
C LEU A 301 -2.30 -26.38 14.81
N LEU A 302 -3.31 -25.73 14.26
CA LEU A 302 -4.71 -25.95 14.62
C LEU A 302 -5.30 -27.16 13.85
N GLN A 303 -4.82 -28.35 14.19
CA GLN A 303 -5.20 -29.62 13.55
C GLN A 303 -6.58 -30.13 13.97
N GLY A 304 -7.07 -31.14 13.25
CA GLY A 304 -8.32 -31.84 13.52
C GLY A 304 -9.54 -31.11 12.99
N VAL A 305 -10.72 -31.62 13.37
CA VAL A 305 -12.00 -31.28 12.75
C VAL A 305 -12.32 -29.77 12.80
N TRP A 306 -12.78 -29.26 11.66
CA TRP A 306 -13.39 -27.95 11.49
C TRP A 306 -14.87 -28.13 11.16
N LYS A 307 -15.75 -27.42 11.89
CA LYS A 307 -17.16 -27.32 11.52
C LYS A 307 -17.30 -26.17 10.52
N VAL A 308 -17.82 -26.44 9.33
CA VAL A 308 -17.93 -25.45 8.26
C VAL A 308 -19.37 -25.27 7.88
N LYS A 309 -19.90 -24.06 8.09
CA LYS A 309 -21.23 -23.65 7.64
C LYS A 309 -21.09 -22.83 6.36
N PHE A 310 -21.61 -23.35 5.25
CA PHE A 310 -21.64 -22.68 3.97
C PHE A 310 -22.89 -21.81 3.86
N MET A 311 -22.68 -20.55 3.48
CA MET A 311 -23.71 -19.54 3.21
C MET A 311 -23.63 -19.13 1.73
N PRO A 312 -24.19 -19.93 0.80
CA PRO A 312 -24.19 -19.58 -0.62
C PRO A 312 -24.99 -18.31 -0.88
N LYS A 313 -24.64 -17.57 -1.93
CA LYS A 313 -25.39 -16.37 -2.32
C LYS A 313 -26.71 -16.64 -3.04
N LEU A 314 -26.81 -17.79 -3.73
CA LEU A 314 -27.96 -18.16 -4.58
C LEU A 314 -28.56 -19.52 -4.20
N ASP A 315 -28.28 -20.02 -3.00
CA ASP A 315 -28.74 -21.32 -2.54
C ASP A 315 -28.93 -21.33 -1.02
N THR A 316 -29.49 -22.41 -0.52
CA THR A 316 -29.72 -22.68 0.90
C THR A 316 -28.42 -23.00 1.63
N ALA A 317 -28.34 -22.55 2.89
CA ALA A 317 -27.19 -22.82 3.74
C ALA A 317 -27.10 -24.31 4.10
N PHE A 318 -25.88 -24.82 4.24
CA PHE A 318 -25.61 -26.20 4.64
C PHE A 318 -24.32 -26.27 5.48
N SER A 319 -24.14 -27.37 6.21
CA SER A 319 -22.96 -27.57 7.06
C SER A 319 -22.26 -28.88 6.73
N LEU A 320 -20.93 -28.88 6.85
CA LEU A 320 -20.07 -30.06 6.72
C LEU A 320 -19.03 -30.05 7.84
N GLN A 321 -18.41 -31.20 8.08
CA GLN A 321 -17.22 -31.33 8.92
C GLN A 321 -16.03 -31.66 8.05
N PHE A 322 -14.92 -30.95 8.27
CA PHE A 322 -13.68 -31.09 7.51
C PHE A 322 -12.62 -31.59 8.49
N ASP A 323 -12.15 -32.83 8.31
CA ASP A 323 -11.04 -33.38 9.11
C ASP A 323 -9.74 -32.64 8.82
N GLU A 324 -9.59 -32.17 7.58
CA GLU A 324 -8.50 -31.33 7.10
C GLU A 324 -9.03 -30.16 6.26
N LEU A 325 -8.33 -29.04 6.30
CA LEU A 325 -8.60 -27.90 5.45
C LEU A 325 -8.22 -28.22 4.00
N ILE A 326 -9.07 -27.81 3.05
CA ILE A 326 -8.93 -28.18 1.63
C ILE A 326 -9.31 -27.01 0.74
N ASP A 327 -8.64 -26.91 -0.40
CA ASP A 327 -9.07 -26.09 -1.52
C ASP A 327 -10.39 -26.63 -2.08
N PHE A 328 -11.46 -25.84 -1.98
CA PHE A 328 -12.80 -26.24 -2.41
C PHE A 328 -12.85 -26.72 -3.85
N SER A 329 -12.00 -26.19 -4.75
CA SER A 329 -11.97 -26.60 -6.16
C SER A 329 -11.61 -28.08 -6.37
N LYS A 330 -11.01 -28.72 -5.36
CA LYS A 330 -10.61 -30.13 -5.35
C LYS A 330 -11.61 -31.03 -4.62
N HIS A 331 -12.64 -30.46 -4.02
CA HIS A 331 -13.64 -31.22 -3.28
C HIS A 331 -14.56 -32.02 -4.23
N THR A 332 -14.96 -33.22 -3.82
CA THR A 332 -15.76 -34.15 -4.65
C THR A 332 -17.23 -33.74 -4.79
N SER A 333 -17.79 -33.10 -3.76
CA SER A 333 -19.15 -32.53 -3.81
C SER A 333 -19.21 -31.24 -4.64
N ASP A 334 -20.05 -31.23 -5.66
CA ASP A 334 -20.32 -30.07 -6.51
C ASP A 334 -20.85 -28.85 -5.74
N LYS A 335 -21.54 -29.07 -4.60
CA LYS A 335 -22.00 -27.98 -3.72
C LYS A 335 -20.84 -27.18 -3.12
N VAL A 336 -19.70 -27.83 -2.91
CA VAL A 336 -18.48 -27.20 -2.38
C VAL A 336 -17.59 -26.73 -3.53
N LYS A 337 -17.38 -27.58 -4.55
CA LYS A 337 -16.52 -27.29 -5.70
C LYS A 337 -16.92 -26.02 -6.46
N TYR A 338 -18.22 -25.83 -6.67
CA TYR A 338 -18.78 -24.68 -7.36
C TYR A 338 -19.41 -23.66 -6.39
N PHE A 339 -18.97 -23.66 -5.13
CA PHE A 339 -19.46 -22.73 -4.11
C PHE A 339 -19.10 -21.28 -4.46
N ALA A 340 -20.03 -20.36 -4.25
CA ALA A 340 -19.78 -18.92 -4.20
C ALA A 340 -20.59 -18.30 -3.06
N GLY A 341 -19.89 -17.69 -2.11
CA GLY A 341 -20.50 -17.13 -0.91
C GLY A 341 -19.53 -17.10 0.25
N THR A 342 -20.05 -17.17 1.47
CA THR A 342 -19.24 -17.16 2.69
C THR A 342 -19.27 -18.53 3.38
N ALA A 343 -18.11 -19.16 3.58
CA ALA A 343 -17.96 -20.35 4.40
C ALA A 343 -17.46 -19.94 5.79
N ILE A 344 -18.20 -20.32 6.83
CA ILE A 344 -17.90 -19.99 8.22
C ILE A 344 -17.25 -21.22 8.86
N TYR A 345 -15.95 -21.12 9.13
CA TYR A 345 -15.16 -22.16 9.78
C TYR A 345 -15.16 -21.92 11.29
N GLN A 346 -15.45 -22.96 12.07
CA GLN A 346 -15.55 -22.87 13.52
C GLN A 346 -14.68 -23.93 14.21
N LYS A 347 -13.94 -23.50 15.23
CA LYS A 347 -13.08 -24.37 16.05
C LYS A 347 -12.90 -23.80 17.46
N SER A 348 -12.82 -24.67 18.46
CA SER A 348 -12.36 -24.29 19.80
C SER A 348 -10.83 -24.41 19.88
N ILE A 349 -10.17 -23.41 20.47
CA ILE A 349 -8.73 -23.42 20.75
C ILE A 349 -8.49 -23.22 22.25
N SER A 350 -7.54 -23.93 22.84
CA SER A 350 -7.20 -23.77 24.26
C SER A 350 -5.93 -22.96 24.42
N ILE A 351 -5.96 -21.93 25.26
CA ILE A 351 -4.82 -21.06 25.57
C ILE A 351 -4.36 -21.31 27.00
N ASN A 352 -3.09 -21.68 27.15
CA ASN A 352 -2.48 -21.85 28.45
C ASN A 352 -2.38 -20.49 29.18
N PRO A 353 -2.58 -20.44 30.51
CA PRO A 353 -2.51 -19.20 31.28
C PRO A 353 -1.23 -18.39 31.07
N GLY A 354 -0.07 -19.05 30.88
CA GLY A 354 1.20 -18.38 30.64
C GLY A 354 1.30 -17.70 29.26
N ALA A 355 0.60 -18.23 28.26
CA ALA A 355 0.64 -17.72 26.88
C ALA A 355 -0.29 -16.50 26.68
N ILE A 356 -1.16 -16.17 27.65
CA ILE A 356 -2.08 -15.03 27.52
C ILE A 356 -1.36 -13.68 27.51
N ASN A 357 -0.18 -13.60 28.15
CA ASN A 357 0.64 -12.40 28.21
C ASN A 357 1.61 -12.28 27.02
N SER A 358 1.68 -13.31 26.18
CA SER A 358 2.44 -13.31 24.93
C SER A 358 1.64 -12.62 23.83
N LYS A 359 2.33 -12.22 22.77
CA LYS A 359 1.68 -11.79 21.53
C LYS A 359 1.29 -13.04 20.75
N ASN A 360 -0.01 -13.21 20.53
CA ASN A 360 -0.61 -14.36 19.87
C ASN A 360 -1.10 -13.96 18.47
N ILE A 361 -0.39 -14.43 17.44
CA ILE A 361 -0.70 -14.17 16.03
C ILE A 361 -1.38 -15.40 15.44
N LEU A 362 -2.57 -15.22 14.87
CA LEU A 362 -3.22 -16.24 14.05
C LEU A 362 -2.72 -16.10 12.61
N ASP A 363 -2.09 -17.16 12.09
CA ASP A 363 -1.67 -17.29 10.70
C ASP A 363 -2.63 -18.25 9.99
N LEU A 364 -3.33 -17.77 8.96
CA LEU A 364 -4.29 -18.58 8.19
C LEU A 364 -3.62 -19.41 7.08
N GLY A 365 -2.33 -19.22 6.84
CA GLY A 365 -1.62 -19.86 5.73
C GLY A 365 -2.23 -19.46 4.38
N THR A 366 -2.58 -20.45 3.56
CA THR A 366 -3.21 -20.21 2.27
C THR A 366 -4.72 -19.98 2.43
N LEU A 367 -5.19 -18.83 1.95
CA LEU A 367 -6.58 -18.39 1.99
C LEU A 367 -7.00 -17.83 0.62
N ASN A 368 -8.22 -18.17 0.18
CA ASN A 368 -8.82 -17.66 -1.05
C ASN A 368 -10.29 -17.25 -0.79
N ASP A 369 -10.68 -15.97 -0.72
CA ASP A 369 -9.86 -14.77 -1.01
C ASP A 369 -9.78 -13.79 0.19
N ILE A 370 -10.85 -13.67 0.97
CA ILE A 370 -10.94 -12.71 2.10
C ILE A 370 -11.51 -13.42 3.32
N ALA A 371 -10.97 -13.17 4.51
CA ALA A 371 -11.45 -13.72 5.77
C ALA A 371 -11.80 -12.65 6.80
N THR A 372 -12.96 -12.75 7.44
CA THR A 372 -13.23 -12.06 8.71
C THR A 372 -12.90 -13.00 9.86
N VAL A 373 -12.06 -12.55 10.79
CA VAL A 373 -11.66 -13.34 11.96
C VAL A 373 -12.41 -12.84 13.18
N LYS A 374 -13.04 -13.77 13.90
CA LYS A 374 -13.70 -13.54 15.18
C LYS A 374 -13.17 -14.49 16.24
N VAL A 375 -12.99 -13.96 17.43
CA VAL A 375 -12.59 -14.73 18.61
C VAL A 375 -13.58 -14.40 19.73
N ASN A 376 -14.19 -15.42 20.32
CA ASN A 376 -15.20 -15.30 21.37
C ASN A 376 -16.36 -14.37 20.97
N GLY A 377 -16.78 -14.45 19.70
CA GLY A 377 -17.84 -13.62 19.11
C GLY A 377 -17.44 -12.18 18.75
N LYS A 378 -16.26 -11.72 19.17
CA LYS A 378 -15.73 -10.38 18.82
C LYS A 378 -14.96 -10.42 17.51
N THR A 379 -15.29 -9.52 16.58
CA THR A 379 -14.52 -9.35 15.34
C THR A 379 -13.16 -8.73 15.66
N VAL A 380 -12.09 -9.41 15.27
CA VAL A 380 -10.71 -8.94 15.43
C VAL A 380 -10.26 -8.15 14.20
N GLY A 381 -10.63 -8.61 13.01
CA GLY A 381 -10.32 -7.89 11.77
C GLY A 381 -10.71 -8.65 10.51
N VAL A 382 -10.39 -8.05 9.37
CA VAL A 382 -10.63 -8.60 8.03
C VAL A 382 -9.30 -8.69 7.29
N LEU A 383 -8.96 -9.89 6.83
CA LEU A 383 -7.77 -10.21 6.06
C LEU A 383 -8.14 -10.30 4.59
N TRP A 384 -7.79 -9.28 3.80
CA TRP A 384 -8.21 -9.14 2.40
C TRP A 384 -7.05 -9.13 1.40
N TYR A 385 -5.81 -9.26 1.88
CA TYR A 385 -4.60 -9.48 1.08
C TYR A 385 -3.53 -10.20 1.94
N PRO A 386 -2.56 -10.92 1.33
CA PRO A 386 -1.53 -11.63 2.07
C PRO A 386 -0.43 -10.70 2.62
N PRO A 387 0.24 -11.06 3.72
CA PRO A 387 0.10 -12.30 4.47
C PRO A 387 -1.16 -12.30 5.35
N TYR A 388 -1.87 -13.43 5.39
CA TYR A 388 -3.14 -13.56 6.12
C TYR A 388 -2.90 -13.84 7.61
N THR A 389 -2.26 -12.87 8.27
CA THR A 389 -1.87 -12.94 9.69
C THR A 389 -2.54 -11.82 10.48
N ILE A 390 -3.02 -12.12 11.68
CA ILE A 390 -3.66 -11.14 12.55
C ILE A 390 -3.32 -11.38 14.02
N ASP A 391 -3.07 -10.30 14.77
CA ASP A 391 -2.91 -10.36 16.22
C ASP A 391 -4.28 -10.55 16.88
N ILE A 392 -4.46 -11.67 17.57
CA ILE A 392 -5.71 -12.00 18.28
C ILE A 392 -5.57 -11.86 19.81
N SER A 393 -4.42 -11.40 20.32
CA SER A 393 -4.08 -11.40 21.75
C SER A 393 -5.15 -10.74 22.60
N SER A 394 -5.66 -9.58 22.17
CA SER A 394 -6.65 -8.80 22.92
C SER A 394 -8.07 -9.40 22.97
N ALA A 395 -8.32 -10.48 22.22
CA ALA A 395 -9.60 -11.17 22.17
C ALA A 395 -9.57 -12.55 22.86
N LEU A 396 -8.38 -13.02 23.23
CA LEU A 396 -8.19 -14.28 23.93
C LEU A 396 -8.43 -14.15 25.44
N HIS A 397 -8.75 -15.27 26.06
CA HIS A 397 -8.66 -15.48 27.50
C HIS A 397 -8.01 -16.84 27.80
N SER A 398 -7.62 -17.07 29.04
CA SER A 398 -7.13 -18.38 29.48
C SER A 398 -8.20 -19.47 29.30
N GLY A 399 -7.79 -20.68 28.93
CA GLY A 399 -8.67 -21.81 28.67
C GLY A 399 -9.24 -21.83 27.24
N GLU A 400 -10.46 -22.33 27.10
CA GLU A 400 -11.11 -22.54 25.80
C GLU A 400 -11.60 -21.22 25.18
N ASN A 401 -11.25 -20.98 23.92
CA ASN A 401 -11.68 -19.83 23.13
C ASN A 401 -12.36 -20.30 21.85
N ASN A 402 -13.43 -19.63 21.44
CA ASN A 402 -14.15 -19.92 20.21
C ASN A 402 -13.56 -19.12 19.05
N LEU A 403 -13.00 -19.80 18.06
CA LEU A 403 -12.49 -19.20 16.82
C LEU A 403 -13.51 -19.38 15.69
N GLU A 404 -13.87 -18.28 15.05
CA GLU A 404 -14.69 -18.26 13.84
C GLU A 404 -13.97 -17.50 12.71
N ILE A 405 -13.86 -18.12 11.54
CA ILE A 405 -13.23 -17.56 10.35
C ILE A 405 -14.26 -17.56 9.22
N GLU A 406 -14.76 -16.40 8.83
CA GLU A 406 -15.70 -16.23 7.73
C GLU A 406 -14.94 -15.98 6.42
N VAL A 407 -14.75 -17.03 5.62
CA VAL A 407 -14.06 -16.94 4.32
C VAL A 407 -15.05 -16.67 3.21
N THR A 408 -14.86 -15.60 2.46
CA THR A 408 -15.66 -15.30 1.27
C THR A 408 -14.80 -15.44 0.01
N ASN A 409 -15.28 -16.23 -0.95
CA ASN A 409 -14.63 -16.45 -2.23
C ASN A 409 -15.32 -15.66 -3.35
N ASN A 410 -14.71 -15.69 -4.54
CA ASN A 410 -15.26 -15.06 -5.74
C ASN A 410 -16.29 -15.96 -6.48
N TRP A 411 -16.87 -15.42 -7.56
CA TRP A 411 -17.93 -16.07 -8.35
C TRP A 411 -17.42 -17.05 -9.42
N ALA A 412 -16.12 -17.10 -9.71
CA ALA A 412 -15.58 -17.79 -10.88
C ALA A 412 -16.00 -19.26 -10.92
N ASN A 413 -15.79 -19.99 -9.81
CA ASN A 413 -16.15 -21.41 -9.76
C ASN A 413 -17.66 -21.64 -9.89
N ARG A 414 -18.51 -20.77 -9.34
CA ARG A 414 -19.96 -20.85 -9.55
C ARG A 414 -20.35 -20.62 -11.01
N LEU A 415 -19.71 -19.65 -11.67
CA LEU A 415 -19.93 -19.40 -13.11
C LEU A 415 -19.46 -20.59 -13.96
N ILE A 416 -18.33 -21.22 -13.64
CA ILE A 416 -17.87 -22.45 -14.29
C ILE A 416 -18.87 -23.60 -14.06
N GLY A 417 -19.41 -23.72 -12.86
CA GLY A 417 -20.43 -24.72 -12.52
C GLY A 417 -21.73 -24.54 -13.30
N ASP A 418 -22.12 -23.29 -13.58
CA ASP A 418 -23.31 -23.00 -14.39
C ASP A 418 -23.12 -23.30 -15.88
N GLU A 419 -21.87 -23.39 -16.35
CA GLU A 419 -21.58 -23.83 -17.73
C GLU A 419 -21.68 -25.35 -17.89
N GLN A 420 -21.76 -26.13 -16.80
CA GLN A 420 -22.02 -27.58 -16.87
C GLN A 420 -23.48 -27.90 -17.23
N GLU A 421 -24.36 -26.91 -17.09
CA GLU A 421 -25.79 -27.02 -17.36
C GLU A 421 -26.12 -26.46 -18.75
N PRO A 422 -27.14 -27.00 -19.45
CA PRO A 422 -27.60 -26.43 -20.71
C PRO A 422 -27.99 -24.96 -20.57
N ALA A 423 -27.64 -24.15 -21.57
CA ALA A 423 -28.06 -22.76 -21.63
C ALA A 423 -29.59 -22.66 -21.77
N ASP A 424 -30.18 -21.73 -21.02
CA ASP A 424 -31.60 -21.42 -21.03
C ASP A 424 -31.91 -20.09 -21.76
N PHE A 425 -31.03 -19.77 -22.71
CA PHE A 425 -31.06 -18.62 -23.62
C PHE A 425 -30.18 -18.92 -24.85
N GLU A 426 -30.26 -18.08 -25.87
CA GLU A 426 -29.43 -18.18 -27.07
C GLU A 426 -28.10 -17.42 -26.94
N TRP A 427 -27.03 -18.02 -27.46
CA TRP A 427 -25.71 -17.41 -27.53
C TRP A 427 -25.53 -16.55 -28.78
N ASP A 428 -24.75 -15.47 -28.67
CA ASP A 428 -24.19 -14.74 -29.81
C ASP A 428 -22.79 -15.27 -30.16
N SER A 429 -22.07 -14.56 -31.04
CA SER A 429 -20.68 -14.81 -31.42
C SER A 429 -19.76 -15.13 -30.23
N ASP A 430 -19.12 -16.30 -30.29
CA ASP A 430 -18.06 -16.68 -29.35
C ASP A 430 -16.73 -16.07 -29.80
N ARG A 431 -16.11 -15.27 -28.92
CA ARG A 431 -14.84 -14.58 -29.17
C ARG A 431 -13.67 -15.27 -28.46
N GLY A 432 -13.78 -16.57 -28.18
CA GLY A 432 -12.77 -17.37 -27.51
C GLY A 432 -12.48 -16.82 -26.11
N VAL A 433 -11.20 -16.53 -25.83
CA VAL A 433 -10.74 -16.00 -24.53
C VAL A 433 -11.33 -14.65 -24.16
N ARG A 434 -11.88 -13.89 -25.14
CA ARG A 434 -12.57 -12.63 -24.89
C ARG A 434 -14.02 -12.84 -24.42
N GLY A 435 -14.49 -14.08 -24.37
CA GLY A 435 -15.82 -14.46 -23.89
C GLY A 435 -16.88 -14.48 -25.00
N ARG A 436 -18.13 -14.74 -24.58
CA ARG A 436 -19.31 -14.76 -25.45
C ARG A 436 -20.47 -14.01 -24.79
N ALA A 437 -21.28 -13.35 -25.61
CA ALA A 437 -22.48 -12.65 -25.15
C ALA A 437 -23.72 -13.55 -25.26
N MET A 438 -24.76 -13.25 -24.48
CA MET A 438 -26.11 -13.68 -24.82
C MET A 438 -26.57 -12.94 -26.09
N LYS A 439 -27.33 -13.60 -26.96
CA LYS A 439 -27.87 -13.01 -28.20
C LYS A 439 -28.94 -11.95 -27.93
N ALA A 440 -29.80 -12.21 -26.96
CA ALA A 440 -30.83 -11.32 -26.47
C ALA A 440 -31.21 -11.72 -25.05
N TYR A 441 -31.86 -10.81 -24.32
CA TYR A 441 -32.48 -11.17 -23.05
C TYR A 441 -33.56 -12.24 -23.28
N PRO A 442 -33.56 -13.33 -22.50
CA PRO A 442 -34.54 -14.39 -22.68
C PRO A 442 -35.93 -13.93 -22.20
N ASP A 443 -36.97 -14.49 -22.82
CA ASP A 443 -38.37 -14.17 -22.54
C ASP A 443 -38.72 -14.26 -21.04
N TRP A 444 -38.24 -15.30 -20.36
CA TRP A 444 -38.51 -15.48 -18.94
C TRP A 444 -37.94 -14.34 -18.10
N PHE A 445 -36.82 -13.73 -18.50
CA PHE A 445 -36.22 -12.59 -17.81
C PHE A 445 -37.02 -11.31 -18.07
N ILE A 446 -37.36 -11.03 -19.32
CA ILE A 446 -38.12 -9.81 -19.70
C ILE A 446 -39.53 -9.84 -19.09
N LYS A 447 -40.18 -11.00 -19.11
CA LYS A 447 -41.56 -11.19 -18.63
C LYS A 447 -41.65 -11.47 -17.13
N ASN A 448 -40.53 -11.40 -16.39
CA ASN A 448 -40.45 -11.72 -14.96
C ASN A 448 -41.07 -13.10 -14.60
N GLN A 449 -40.77 -14.10 -15.41
CA GLN A 449 -41.23 -15.48 -15.22
C GLN A 449 -40.16 -16.31 -14.52
N PRO A 450 -40.53 -17.44 -13.88
CA PRO A 450 -39.56 -18.36 -13.30
C PRO A 450 -38.53 -18.81 -14.34
N ARG A 451 -37.25 -18.79 -13.95
CA ARG A 451 -36.15 -19.27 -14.79
C ARG A 451 -36.37 -20.75 -15.16
N PRO A 452 -36.30 -21.12 -16.46
CA PRO A 452 -36.49 -22.51 -16.88
C PRO A 452 -35.42 -23.45 -16.35
N SER A 453 -34.14 -23.02 -16.36
CA SER A 453 -33.05 -23.82 -15.81
C SER A 453 -33.22 -24.02 -14.31
N LYS A 454 -33.09 -25.28 -13.87
CA LYS A 454 -33.06 -25.65 -12.45
C LYS A 454 -31.64 -25.79 -11.90
N GLY A 455 -30.64 -25.91 -12.77
CA GLY A 455 -29.24 -26.09 -12.40
C GLY A 455 -28.41 -24.80 -12.43
N ARG A 456 -28.66 -23.89 -13.39
CA ARG A 456 -27.93 -22.62 -13.49
C ARG A 456 -28.39 -21.64 -12.42
N LYS A 457 -27.45 -21.15 -11.62
CA LYS A 457 -27.75 -20.28 -10.47
C LYS A 457 -27.56 -18.80 -10.82
N ALA A 458 -26.40 -18.42 -11.34
CA ALA A 458 -26.07 -17.06 -11.72
C ALA A 458 -26.62 -16.69 -13.10
N PHE A 459 -26.86 -15.39 -13.28
CA PHE A 459 -27.28 -14.81 -14.55
C PHE A 459 -26.37 -13.61 -14.86
N THR A 460 -25.64 -13.68 -15.98
CA THR A 460 -24.75 -12.61 -16.45
C THR A 460 -25.09 -12.29 -17.91
N VAL A 461 -24.64 -11.15 -18.42
CA VAL A 461 -24.82 -10.79 -19.85
C VAL A 461 -23.62 -11.15 -20.72
N TRP A 462 -22.47 -11.37 -20.07
CA TRP A 462 -21.22 -11.74 -20.72
C TRP A 462 -20.58 -12.91 -19.98
N TYR A 463 -20.08 -13.89 -20.75
CA TYR A 463 -19.61 -15.17 -20.22
C TYR A 463 -18.16 -15.44 -20.65
N TYR A 464 -17.26 -15.32 -19.68
CA TYR A 464 -15.84 -15.60 -19.85
C TYR A 464 -15.47 -17.07 -19.58
N HIS A 465 -16.29 -17.78 -18.81
CA HIS A 465 -16.03 -19.18 -18.43
C HIS A 465 -16.67 -20.17 -19.40
N ARG A 466 -16.17 -21.41 -19.37
CA ARG A 466 -16.56 -22.58 -20.17
C ARG A 466 -16.56 -23.83 -19.28
N PRO A 467 -17.15 -24.95 -19.71
CA PRO A 467 -17.19 -26.17 -18.89
C PRO A 467 -15.80 -26.69 -18.48
N ASP A 468 -14.79 -26.47 -19.32
CA ASP A 468 -13.39 -26.88 -19.16
C ASP A 468 -12.49 -25.77 -18.57
N SER A 469 -13.06 -24.63 -18.20
CA SER A 469 -12.29 -23.55 -17.57
C SER A 469 -11.63 -24.02 -16.28
N LYS A 470 -10.36 -23.64 -16.10
CA LYS A 470 -9.61 -23.97 -14.89
C LYS A 470 -10.29 -23.36 -13.66
N PHE A 471 -10.54 -24.19 -12.65
CA PHE A 471 -11.02 -23.72 -11.36
C PHE A 471 -10.03 -22.80 -10.67
N GLN A 472 -10.57 -21.81 -9.96
CA GLN A 472 -9.80 -20.97 -9.07
C GLN A 472 -9.74 -21.63 -7.68
N PRO A 473 -8.59 -21.56 -6.99
CA PRO A 473 -8.51 -21.96 -5.59
C PRO A 473 -9.56 -21.22 -4.74
N ALA A 474 -10.16 -21.90 -3.76
CA ALA A 474 -11.20 -21.31 -2.93
C ALA A 474 -11.22 -21.87 -1.50
N GLY A 475 -11.61 -21.04 -0.53
CA GLY A 475 -11.76 -21.42 0.87
C GLY A 475 -10.50 -21.22 1.71
N LEU A 476 -10.57 -21.67 2.96
CA LEU A 476 -9.43 -21.77 3.87
C LEU A 476 -8.67 -23.06 3.59
N VAL A 477 -7.47 -22.94 3.02
CA VAL A 477 -6.61 -24.08 2.66
C VAL A 477 -5.59 -24.36 3.77
N GLY A 478 -5.15 -23.32 4.49
CA GLY A 478 -4.22 -23.46 5.60
C GLY A 478 -2.76 -23.68 5.16
N PRO A 479 -1.92 -24.26 6.02
CA PRO A 479 -2.23 -24.63 7.41
C PRO A 479 -2.56 -23.41 8.27
N VAL A 480 -3.45 -23.58 9.26
CA VAL A 480 -3.75 -22.53 10.24
C VAL A 480 -2.94 -22.74 11.51
N GLN A 481 -2.19 -21.73 11.94
CA GLN A 481 -1.30 -21.80 13.08
C GLN A 481 -1.55 -20.66 14.07
N LEU A 482 -1.35 -20.94 15.35
CA LEU A 482 -1.17 -19.93 16.38
C LEU A 482 0.33 -19.75 16.63
N ILE A 483 0.80 -18.51 16.55
CA ILE A 483 2.20 -18.14 16.77
C ILE A 483 2.28 -17.29 18.02
N SER A 484 2.89 -17.82 19.08
CA SER A 484 3.08 -17.13 20.36
C SER A 484 4.49 -16.54 20.42
N GLN A 485 4.57 -15.23 20.59
CA GLN A 485 5.81 -14.47 20.68
C GLN A 485 5.97 -13.83 22.06
N ASP A 486 7.20 -13.84 22.58
CA ASP A 486 7.56 -13.09 23.77
C ASP A 486 7.33 -11.59 23.54
N VAL A 487 6.86 -10.91 24.58
CA VAL A 487 6.66 -9.46 24.60
C VAL A 487 7.40 -8.91 25.81
N ILE A 488 8.26 -7.93 25.56
CA ILE A 488 9.00 -7.23 26.61
C ILE A 488 8.58 -5.76 26.60
N THR A 489 8.14 -5.26 27.75
CA THR A 489 7.93 -3.83 27.96
C THR A 489 9.29 -3.13 28.02
N LEU A 490 9.46 -2.11 27.19
CA LEU A 490 10.68 -1.33 27.06
C LEU A 490 10.76 -0.22 28.10
#